data_AF-B4QIN4-F1
#
_entry.id   AF-B4QIN4-F1
#
_cell.length_a   1.000
_cell.length_b   1.000
_cell.length_c   1.000
_cell.angle_alpha   90.00
_cell.angle_beta   90.00
_cell.angle_gamma   90.00
#
_symmetry.space_group_name_H-M   'P 1'
#
loop_
_entity.id
_entity.type
_entity.pdbx_description
1 polymer ?
#
loop_
_entity_poly.entity_id
_entity_poly.type
_entity_poly.pdbx_seq_one_letter_code
_entity_poly.pdbx_strand_id
1 'polypeptide(L)'
;MKFIAAGLALLVCSIQLGEGALGNLLDSSCGTTRAGLIPLVTGGASAAPFSNPWMVKVIGAKLCGGSLITSRFVLTAAHCIVTTHMRVRLGDYYTRFPGTICSPSGCVPTAYELAVDTKIVHADFNAYLDNDIGLLRMEASSSTQVMTQVMDSAARAP
;
A
#
# COMPACT_ATOMS: atom_id res chain seq x y z
N MET A 1 0.33 -54.08 -4.43
CA MET A 1 1.28 -53.04 -3.96
C MET A 1 1.19 -51.68 -4.67
N LYS A 2 0.34 -51.47 -5.69
CA LYS A 2 0.20 -50.15 -6.36
C LYS A 2 -0.91 -49.24 -5.81
N PHE A 3 -1.85 -49.78 -5.03
CA PHE A 3 -3.00 -49.04 -4.52
C PHE A 3 -2.76 -48.31 -3.19
N ILE A 4 -1.73 -48.69 -2.43
CA ILE A 4 -1.40 -48.07 -1.13
C ILE A 4 -0.74 -46.70 -1.31
N ALA A 5 0.03 -46.52 -2.38
CA ALA A 5 0.72 -45.26 -2.68
C ALA A 5 -0.25 -44.11 -3.02
N ALA A 6 -1.36 -44.40 -3.70
CA ALA A 6 -2.37 -43.39 -4.05
C ALA A 6 -3.15 -42.88 -2.82
N GLY A 7 -3.45 -43.78 -1.86
CA GLY A 7 -4.12 -43.42 -0.62
C GLY A 7 -3.25 -42.54 0.29
N LEU A 8 -1.95 -42.83 0.38
CA LEU A 8 -1.01 -42.01 1.14
C LEU A 8 -0.79 -40.62 0.51
N ALA A 9 -0.74 -40.53 -0.82
CA ALA A 9 -0.60 -39.25 -1.52
C ALA A 9 -1.80 -38.31 -1.28
N LEU A 10 -3.02 -38.84 -1.28
CA LEU A 10 -4.23 -38.07 -0.98
C LEU A 10 -4.31 -37.63 0.49
N LEU A 11 -3.88 -38.49 1.42
CA LEU A 11 -3.82 -38.14 2.83
C LEU A 11 -2.77 -37.05 3.10
N VAL A 12 -1.60 -37.12 2.46
CA VAL A 12 -0.53 -36.10 2.55
C VAL A 12 -0.99 -34.77 1.93
N CYS A 13 -1.71 -34.79 0.80
CA CYS A 13 -2.32 -33.60 0.21
C CYS A 13 -3.36 -32.94 1.14
N SER A 14 -4.14 -33.75 1.86
CA SER A 14 -5.13 -33.26 2.83
C SER A 14 -4.47 -32.63 4.06
N ILE A 15 -3.30 -33.12 4.47
CA ILE A 15 -2.53 -32.58 5.60
C ILE A 15 -1.78 -31.29 5.19
N GLN A 16 -1.36 -31.16 3.94
CA GLN A 16 -0.66 -29.97 3.42
C GLN A 16 -1.59 -28.83 3.00
N LEU A 17 -2.89 -29.10 2.84
CA LEU A 17 -3.92 -28.08 2.61
C LEU A 17 -4.49 -27.48 3.92
N GLY A 18 -4.02 -27.95 5.08
CA GLY A 18 -4.66 -27.71 6.39
C GLY A 18 -4.17 -26.50 7.19
N GLU A 19 -3.05 -25.86 6.85
CA GLU A 19 -2.50 -24.77 7.67
C GLU A 19 -1.97 -23.63 6.78
N GLY A 20 -2.83 -22.65 6.46
CA GLY A 20 -2.31 -21.41 5.86
C GLY A 20 -3.26 -20.56 5.00
N ALA A 21 -4.51 -20.96 4.76
CA ALA A 21 -5.43 -20.18 3.93
C ALA A 21 -6.47 -19.38 4.74
N LEU A 22 -6.10 -18.85 5.91
CA LEU A 22 -6.76 -17.64 6.40
C LEU A 22 -6.17 -16.50 5.55
N GLY A 23 -6.91 -16.09 4.52
CA GLY A 23 -6.54 -14.94 3.70
C GLY A 23 -6.49 -13.68 4.57
N ASN A 24 -5.36 -13.43 5.20
CA ASN A 24 -5.08 -12.15 5.83
C ASN A 24 -4.99 -11.13 4.70
N LEU A 25 -6.09 -10.40 4.50
CA LEU A 25 -6.21 -9.35 3.50
C LEU A 25 -5.34 -8.13 3.83
N LEU A 26 -4.83 -8.04 5.07
CA LEU A 26 -3.95 -6.99 5.55
C LEU A 26 -2.63 -7.61 6.02
N ASP A 27 -1.53 -6.93 5.75
CA ASP A 27 -0.22 -7.29 6.30
C ASP A 27 -0.26 -7.21 7.84
N SER A 28 0.46 -8.11 8.52
CA SER A 28 0.37 -8.30 9.98
C SER A 28 0.75 -7.08 10.84
N SER A 29 1.39 -6.07 10.23
CA SER A 29 1.86 -4.84 10.89
C SER A 29 1.23 -3.59 10.25
N CYS A 30 -0.09 -3.58 10.11
CA CYS A 30 -0.83 -2.44 9.54
C CYS A 30 -1.27 -1.42 10.62
N GLY A 31 -1.51 -0.17 10.21
CA GLY A 31 -2.17 0.85 11.06
C GLY A 31 -1.36 1.36 12.25
N THR A 32 -0.07 1.01 12.35
CA THR A 32 0.79 1.49 13.44
C THR A 32 1.29 2.90 13.15
N THR A 33 1.02 3.84 14.05
CA THR A 33 1.58 5.19 14.04
C THR A 33 2.18 5.52 15.40
N ARG A 34 3.25 6.32 15.40
CA ARG A 34 3.85 6.89 16.61
C ARG A 34 3.23 8.23 17.02
N ALA A 35 2.37 8.78 16.17
CA ALA A 35 1.68 10.03 16.44
C ALA A 35 0.27 9.78 16.96
N GLY A 36 -0.19 10.58 17.92
CA GLY A 36 -1.61 10.66 18.26
C GLY A 36 -2.43 11.21 17.08
N LEU A 37 -3.76 11.14 17.17
CA LEU A 37 -4.64 11.75 16.16
C LEU A 37 -4.42 13.27 16.14
N ILE A 38 -3.84 13.79 15.05
CA ILE A 38 -3.56 15.23 14.83
C ILE A 38 -4.71 15.81 13.98
N PRO A 39 -5.07 17.11 14.10
CA PRO A 39 -6.26 17.66 13.44
C PRO A 39 -6.19 17.73 11.91
N LEU A 40 -7.32 18.14 11.34
CA LEU A 40 -7.61 18.30 9.91
C LEU A 40 -6.50 19.01 9.11
N VAL A 41 -6.40 18.70 7.83
CA VAL A 41 -5.45 19.32 6.88
C VAL A 41 -5.67 20.84 6.77
N THR A 42 -6.92 21.30 6.69
CA THR A 42 -7.24 22.74 6.64
C THR A 42 -7.18 23.34 8.04
N GLY A 43 -6.29 24.30 8.25
CA GLY A 43 -6.06 24.91 9.56
C GLY A 43 -5.24 24.03 10.52
N GLY A 44 -4.72 22.89 10.04
CA GLY A 44 -3.85 22.01 10.81
C GLY A 44 -2.37 22.37 10.74
N ALA A 45 -1.53 21.43 11.18
CA ALA A 45 -0.08 21.52 11.14
C ALA A 45 0.50 20.43 10.24
N SER A 46 1.75 20.62 9.79
CA SER A 46 2.49 19.56 9.10
C SER A 46 2.56 18.31 9.96
N ALA A 47 2.23 17.16 9.38
CA ALA A 47 2.40 15.87 10.04
C ALA A 47 3.87 15.64 10.39
N ALA A 48 4.16 14.87 11.44
CA ALA A 48 5.54 14.46 11.68
C ALA A 48 6.00 13.50 10.57
N PRO A 49 7.28 13.52 10.15
CA PRO A 49 7.82 12.52 9.25
C PRO A 49 7.46 11.10 9.72
N PHE A 50 7.06 10.23 8.79
CA PHE A 50 6.70 8.82 9.05
C PHE A 50 5.50 8.57 9.97
N SER A 51 4.79 9.60 10.45
CA SER A 51 3.59 9.44 11.28
C SER A 51 2.39 8.81 10.55
N ASN A 52 2.38 8.82 9.22
CA ASN A 52 1.31 8.27 8.39
C ASN A 52 1.93 7.39 7.28
N PRO A 53 2.54 6.24 7.64
CA PRO A 53 3.35 5.45 6.71
C PRO A 53 2.54 4.83 5.56
N TRP A 54 1.22 4.69 5.74
CA TRP A 54 0.29 4.25 4.70
C TRP A 54 -0.04 5.32 3.67
N MET A 55 0.34 6.59 3.88
CA MET A 55 -0.06 7.68 2.98
C MET A 55 0.58 7.51 1.59
N VAL A 56 -0.24 7.57 0.55
CA VAL A 56 0.18 7.41 -0.85
C VAL A 56 -0.23 8.62 -1.67
N LYS A 57 0.70 9.14 -2.47
CA LYS A 57 0.37 10.10 -3.53
C LYS A 57 0.04 9.33 -4.80
N VAL A 58 -1.20 9.44 -5.27
CA VAL A 58 -1.67 8.83 -6.52
C VAL A 58 -1.49 9.87 -7.64
N ILE A 59 -0.74 9.49 -8.67
CA ILE A 59 -0.30 10.35 -9.76
C ILE A 59 -0.96 9.88 -11.06
N GLY A 60 -1.84 10.71 -11.59
CA GLY A 60 -2.51 10.54 -12.89
C GLY A 60 -2.75 11.88 -13.56
N ALA A 61 -3.87 12.03 -14.28
CA ALA A 61 -4.27 13.34 -14.82
C ALA A 61 -4.56 14.39 -13.71
N LYS A 62 -4.92 13.92 -12.52
CA LYS A 62 -5.03 14.71 -11.30
C LYS A 62 -4.22 14.07 -10.18
N LEU A 63 -3.86 14.87 -9.18
CA LEU A 63 -3.21 14.38 -7.97
C LEU A 63 -4.29 13.96 -6.97
N CYS A 64 -4.16 12.74 -6.45
CA CYS A 64 -5.04 12.19 -5.42
C CYS A 64 -4.24 11.60 -4.26
N GLY A 65 -4.94 11.33 -3.16
CA GLY A 65 -4.42 10.52 -2.06
C GLY A 65 -4.80 9.05 -2.20
N GLY A 66 -4.14 8.22 -1.42
CA GLY A 66 -4.49 6.82 -1.23
C GLY A 66 -3.90 6.29 0.07
N SER A 67 -4.29 5.07 0.43
CA SER A 67 -3.78 4.34 1.59
C SER A 67 -3.21 2.99 1.15
N LEU A 68 -1.98 2.71 1.53
CA LEU A 68 -1.36 1.41 1.33
C LEU A 68 -1.99 0.41 2.29
N ILE A 69 -2.74 -0.56 1.76
CA ILE A 69 -3.47 -1.55 2.56
C ILE A 69 -2.77 -2.92 2.60
N THR A 70 -1.91 -3.17 1.61
CA THR A 70 -0.98 -4.31 1.57
C THR A 70 0.28 -3.90 0.84
N SER A 71 1.31 -4.76 0.85
CA SER A 71 2.52 -4.62 0.04
C SER A 71 2.29 -4.35 -1.46
N ARG A 72 1.11 -4.66 -2.01
CA ARG A 72 0.82 -4.51 -3.44
C ARG A 72 -0.41 -3.67 -3.77
N PHE A 73 -1.23 -3.30 -2.79
CA PHE A 73 -2.50 -2.62 -3.04
C PHE A 73 -2.60 -1.27 -2.34
N VAL A 74 -3.00 -0.28 -3.12
CA VAL A 74 -3.37 1.05 -2.64
C VAL A 74 -4.88 1.22 -2.78
N LEU A 75 -5.54 1.54 -1.67
CA LEU A 75 -6.93 1.98 -1.63
C LEU A 75 -7.01 3.48 -1.95
N THR A 76 -7.95 3.86 -2.81
CA THR A 76 -8.18 5.26 -3.20
C THR A 76 -9.63 5.45 -3.66
N ALA A 77 -9.98 6.63 -4.14
CA ALA A 77 -11.29 6.93 -4.70
C ALA A 77 -11.40 6.42 -6.14
N ALA A 78 -12.58 5.94 -6.55
CA ALA A 78 -12.84 5.50 -7.91
C ALA A 78 -12.62 6.64 -8.91
N HIS A 79 -13.12 7.83 -8.60
CA HIS A 79 -12.98 9.01 -9.46
C HIS A 79 -11.52 9.40 -9.69
N CYS A 80 -10.60 8.97 -8.83
CA CYS A 80 -9.17 9.22 -8.98
C CYS A 80 -8.56 8.35 -10.06
N ILE A 81 -9.09 7.14 -10.28
CA ILE A 81 -8.40 6.07 -11.01
C ILE A 81 -9.00 5.73 -12.38
N VAL A 82 -10.01 6.48 -12.82
CA VAL A 82 -10.63 6.33 -14.15
C VAL A 82 -9.68 6.66 -15.31
N THR A 83 -8.54 7.32 -15.07
CA THR A 83 -7.58 7.70 -16.13
C THR A 83 -6.63 6.56 -16.51
N THR A 84 -6.11 6.55 -17.73
CA THR A 84 -5.40 5.39 -18.31
C THR A 84 -4.09 5.05 -17.61
N HIS A 85 -3.21 6.03 -17.38
CA HIS A 85 -1.88 5.81 -16.82
C HIS A 85 -1.80 6.35 -15.40
N MET A 86 -1.40 5.47 -14.47
CA MET A 86 -1.29 5.80 -13.05
C MET A 86 0.06 5.36 -12.49
N ARG A 87 0.58 6.19 -11.59
CA ARG A 87 1.72 5.87 -10.74
C ARG A 87 1.36 6.18 -9.30
N VAL A 88 2.03 5.51 -8.37
CA VAL A 88 1.87 5.77 -6.94
C VAL A 88 3.21 6.12 -6.35
N ARG A 89 3.21 7.04 -5.39
CA ARG A 89 4.42 7.48 -4.71
C ARG A 89 4.30 7.24 -3.20
N LEU A 90 5.21 6.42 -2.68
CA LEU A 90 5.24 5.93 -1.30
C LEU A 90 6.39 6.56 -0.52
N GLY A 91 6.20 6.71 0.80
CA GLY A 91 7.24 7.23 1.70
C GLY A 91 7.59 8.70 1.47
N ASP A 92 6.70 9.47 0.83
CA ASP A 92 6.95 10.88 0.53
C ASP A 92 6.58 11.79 1.71
N TYR A 93 7.35 12.86 1.86
CA TYR A 93 7.13 13.92 2.85
C TYR A 93 7.49 15.27 2.23
N TYR A 94 8.66 15.35 1.59
CA TYR A 94 9.13 16.54 0.88
C TYR A 94 8.85 16.44 -0.62
N THR A 95 7.57 16.55 -0.99
CA THR A 95 7.07 16.29 -2.36
C THR A 95 7.71 17.11 -3.50
N ARG A 96 8.40 18.22 -3.17
CA ARG A 96 9.06 19.13 -4.14
C ARG A 96 10.55 18.89 -4.28
N PHE A 97 11.15 18.09 -3.42
CA PHE A 97 12.59 17.90 -3.36
C PHE A 97 12.94 16.44 -3.69
N PRO A 98 13.69 16.18 -4.76
CA PRO A 98 14.20 14.84 -5.01
C PRO A 98 15.33 14.52 -4.03
N GLY A 99 15.49 13.25 -3.69
CA GLY A 99 16.60 12.76 -2.86
C GLY A 99 16.25 12.61 -1.38
N THR A 100 17.24 12.13 -0.63
CA THR A 100 17.17 12.00 0.83
C THR A 100 17.40 13.37 1.48
N ILE A 101 16.52 13.77 2.39
CA ILE A 101 16.63 15.04 3.14
C ILE A 101 16.91 14.72 4.60
N CYS A 102 17.98 15.32 5.13
CA CYS A 102 18.37 15.17 6.52
C CYS A 102 18.23 16.49 7.28
N SER A 103 17.76 16.39 8.52
CA SER A 103 17.75 17.45 9.53
C SER A 103 18.42 16.91 10.81
N PRO A 104 18.67 17.77 11.82
CA PRO A 104 19.13 17.30 13.13
C PRO A 104 18.19 16.29 13.80
N SER A 105 16.92 16.22 13.38
CA SER A 105 15.91 15.31 13.89
C SER A 105 15.79 14.00 13.08
N GLY A 106 16.66 13.75 12.10
CA GLY A 106 16.68 12.52 11.31
C GLY A 106 16.66 12.74 9.80
N CYS A 107 16.62 11.65 9.03
CA CYS A 107 16.59 11.69 7.57
C CYS A 107 15.30 11.07 7.01
N VAL A 108 14.72 11.75 6.02
CA VAL A 108 13.65 11.22 5.17
C VAL A 108 14.28 10.68 3.88
N PRO A 109 14.16 9.38 3.59
CA PRO A 109 14.72 8.80 2.37
C PRO A 109 14.00 9.31 1.12
N THR A 110 14.57 9.01 -0.04
CA THR A 110 13.93 9.31 -1.32
C THR A 110 12.62 8.52 -1.44
N ALA A 111 11.53 9.20 -1.81
CA ALA A 111 10.24 8.56 -2.06
C ALA A 111 10.29 7.64 -3.28
N TYR A 112 9.52 6.56 -3.24
CA TYR A 112 9.49 5.54 -4.28
C TYR A 112 8.29 5.74 -5.18
N GLU A 113 8.52 5.78 -6.49
CA GLU A 113 7.45 5.95 -7.46
C GLU A 113 7.27 4.69 -8.30
N LEU A 114 6.13 4.03 -8.13
CA LEU A 114 5.82 2.71 -8.66
C LEU A 114 4.76 2.79 -9.74
N ALA A 115 4.91 1.93 -10.75
CA ALA A 115 3.88 1.74 -11.77
C ALA A 115 2.72 0.89 -11.24
N VAL A 116 1.53 1.17 -11.77
CA VAL A 116 0.30 0.43 -11.48
C VAL A 116 0.02 -0.51 -12.65
N ASP A 117 -0.12 -1.81 -12.35
CA ASP A 117 -0.45 -2.83 -13.35
C ASP A 117 -1.95 -3.06 -13.51
N THR A 118 -2.76 -2.70 -12.50
CA THR A 118 -4.21 -2.95 -12.52
C THR A 118 -4.95 -1.92 -11.68
N LYS A 119 -6.11 -1.50 -12.20
CA LYS A 119 -7.04 -0.57 -11.54
C LYS A 119 -8.37 -1.30 -11.39
N ILE A 120 -8.88 -1.34 -10.17
CA ILE A 120 -10.14 -2.00 -9.84
C ILE A 120 -11.07 -0.90 -9.34
N VAL A 121 -11.94 -0.44 -10.22
CA VAL A 121 -12.99 0.52 -9.89
C VAL A 121 -14.18 -0.27 -9.34
N HIS A 122 -14.82 0.23 -8.28
CA HIS A 122 -16.05 -0.38 -7.80
C HIS A 122 -17.10 -0.46 -8.92
N ALA A 123 -17.74 -1.63 -9.09
CA ALA A 123 -18.62 -1.88 -10.23
C ALA A 123 -19.79 -0.89 -10.31
N ASP A 124 -20.29 -0.45 -9.16
CA ASP A 124 -21.41 0.50 -9.03
C ASP A 124 -20.97 1.97 -8.90
N PHE A 125 -19.70 2.29 -9.19
CA PHE A 125 -19.26 3.68 -9.23
C PHE A 125 -19.96 4.43 -10.36
N ASN A 126 -20.49 5.62 -10.07
CA ASN A 126 -21.27 6.40 -11.03
C ASN A 126 -20.90 7.89 -11.06
N ALA A 127 -21.53 8.64 -11.95
CA ALA A 127 -21.26 10.07 -12.14
C ALA A 127 -21.70 10.96 -10.96
N TYR A 128 -22.53 10.45 -10.05
CA TYR A 128 -22.94 11.12 -8.82
C TYR A 128 -21.98 10.88 -7.65
N LEU A 129 -20.88 10.16 -7.89
CA LEU A 129 -19.87 9.75 -6.90
C LEU A 129 -20.38 8.75 -5.86
N ASP A 130 -21.45 8.00 -6.17
CA ASP A 130 -21.78 6.83 -5.37
C ASP A 130 -20.70 5.77 -5.54
N ASN A 131 -20.44 5.00 -4.48
CA ASN A 131 -19.43 3.92 -4.46
C ASN A 131 -18.05 4.39 -4.95
N ASP A 132 -17.62 5.58 -4.53
CA ASP A 132 -16.37 6.22 -4.91
C ASP A 132 -15.14 5.58 -4.22
N ILE A 133 -14.91 4.31 -4.52
CA ILE A 133 -13.85 3.48 -3.96
C ILE A 133 -13.19 2.66 -5.06
N GLY A 134 -11.87 2.54 -4.99
CA GLY A 134 -11.10 1.77 -5.95
C GLY A 134 -9.76 1.29 -5.41
N LEU A 135 -9.22 0.27 -6.05
CA LEU A 135 -7.92 -0.30 -5.73
C LEU A 135 -6.96 -0.12 -6.91
N LEU A 136 -5.73 0.23 -6.58
CA LEU A 136 -4.59 0.18 -7.49
C LEU A 136 -3.69 -0.97 -7.07
N ARG A 137 -3.42 -1.90 -7.98
CA ARG A 137 -2.40 -2.94 -7.80
C ARG A 137 -1.10 -2.48 -8.42
N MET A 138 -0.04 -2.49 -7.61
CA MET A 138 1.31 -2.11 -8.02
C MET A 138 2.00 -3.29 -8.72
N GLU A 139 2.85 -2.96 -9.70
CA GLU A 139 3.74 -3.91 -10.39
C GLU A 139 4.56 -4.74 -9.38
N ALA A 140 4.61 -6.06 -9.56
CA ALA A 140 5.22 -7.00 -8.60
C ALA A 140 6.74 -6.77 -8.43
N SER A 141 7.43 -6.47 -9.53
CA SER A 141 8.87 -6.20 -9.57
C SER A 141 9.26 -4.95 -8.78
N SER A 142 8.33 -3.99 -8.66
CA SER A 142 8.56 -2.70 -8.02
C SER A 142 8.12 -2.69 -6.55
N SER A 143 7.14 -3.51 -6.16
CA SER A 143 6.48 -3.44 -4.84
C SER A 143 7.22 -4.16 -3.71
N THR A 144 7.78 -5.35 -3.97
CA THR A 144 8.36 -6.21 -2.91
C THR A 144 9.57 -5.59 -2.23
N GLN A 145 10.49 -4.99 -3.01
CA GLN A 145 11.70 -4.35 -2.47
C GLN A 145 11.39 -3.02 -1.76
N VAL A 146 10.38 -2.31 -2.25
CA VAL A 146 10.04 -0.96 -1.78
C VAL A 146 9.24 -1.02 -0.49
N MET A 147 8.37 -2.01 -0.32
CA MET A 147 7.57 -2.15 0.90
C MET A 147 8.44 -2.38 2.13
N THR A 148 9.42 -3.29 2.05
CA THR A 148 10.38 -3.52 3.13
C THR A 148 11.10 -2.21 3.49
N GLN A 149 11.56 -1.45 2.50
CA GLN A 149 12.30 -0.21 2.76
C GLN A 149 11.43 0.89 3.37
N VAL A 150 10.20 1.10 2.88
CA VAL A 150 9.28 2.13 3.41
C VAL A 150 8.88 1.80 4.85
N MET A 151 8.52 0.54 5.13
CA MET A 151 8.11 0.12 6.47
C MET A 151 9.30 0.09 7.45
N ASP A 152 10.48 -0.34 7.01
CA ASP A 152 11.70 -0.30 7.84
C ASP A 152 12.15 1.14 8.13
N SER A 153 11.96 2.07 7.19
CA SER A 153 12.25 3.49 7.42
C SER A 153 11.28 4.10 8.42
N ALA A 154 9.99 3.77 8.35
CA ALA A 154 9.02 4.20 9.36
C ALA A 154 9.29 3.58 10.74
N ALA A 155 9.76 2.33 10.80
CA ALA A 155 10.12 1.66 12.03
C ALA A 155 11.42 2.19 12.67
N ARG A 156 12.33 2.80 11.89
CA ARG A 156 13.61 3.37 12.36
C ARG A 156 13.60 4.87 12.57
N ALA A 157 12.56 5.57 12.12
CA ALA A 157 12.37 6.97 12.45
C ALA A 157 12.39 7.16 13.98
N PRO A 158 12.97 8.25 14.52
CA PRO A 158 12.98 8.51 15.95
C PRO A 158 11.55 8.67 16.50
#